data_AF-A0A6N8J5H2-F1
#
_entry.id   AF-A0A6N8J5H2-F1
#
_cell.length_a   1.000
_cell.length_b   1.000
_cell.length_c   1.000
_cell.angle_alpha   90.00
_cell.angle_beta   90.00
_cell.angle_gamma   90.00
#
_symmetry.space_group_name_H-M   'P 1'
#
loop_
_entity.id
_entity.type
_entity.pdbx_description
1 polymer ?
#
loop_
_entity_poly.entity_id
_entity_poly.type
_entity_poly.pdbx_seq_one_letter_code
_entity_poly.pdbx_strand_id
1 'polypeptide(L)'
;MGILMKPLIGRKDGKNLLEKALASDEAELIAVFGRRRVGKTFLIREVFNSKMILEFSGVHNTTLKEQLTNFRNKLAEVMKLER
;
A
#
# COMPACT_ATOMS: atom_id res chain seq x y z
N MET A 1 20.66 -10.49 -7.92
CA MET A 1 19.46 -11.34 -7.95
C MET A 1 18.25 -10.42 -8.16
N GLY A 2 17.80 -10.24 -9.40
CA GLY A 2 16.69 -9.33 -9.70
C GLY A 2 15.39 -9.87 -9.11
N ILE A 3 14.63 -9.02 -8.40
CA ILE A 3 13.33 -9.40 -7.85
C ILE A 3 12.42 -9.73 -9.04
N LEU A 4 12.00 -10.99 -9.13
CA LEU A 4 11.05 -11.46 -10.14
C LEU A 4 9.69 -10.81 -9.87
N MET A 5 9.37 -9.77 -10.64
CA MET A 5 8.04 -9.15 -10.62
C MET A 5 7.01 -10.18 -11.10
N LYS A 6 5.94 -10.40 -10.34
CA LYS A 6 4.95 -11.41 -10.71
C LYS A 6 4.13 -10.89 -11.89
N PRO A 7 3.80 -11.72 -12.89
CA PRO A 7 3.02 -11.27 -14.03
C PRO A 7 1.62 -10.85 -13.58
N LEU A 8 1.34 -9.55 -13.71
CA LEU A 8 0.05 -8.94 -13.40
C LEU A 8 -0.81 -8.89 -14.67
N ILE A 9 -1.66 -9.90 -14.86
CA ILE A 9 -2.47 -10.07 -16.07
C ILE A 9 -3.75 -9.20 -16.00
N GLY A 10 -4.11 -8.56 -17.10
CA GLY A 10 -5.41 -7.87 -17.26
C GLY A 10 -5.59 -6.60 -16.42
N ARG A 11 -4.52 -6.02 -15.88
CA ARG A 11 -4.55 -4.81 -15.01
C ARG A 11 -3.75 -3.64 -15.58
N LYS A 12 -3.62 -3.56 -16.90
CA LYS A 12 -2.81 -2.55 -17.60
C LYS A 12 -3.22 -1.13 -17.23
N ASP A 13 -4.52 -0.83 -17.26
CA ASP A 13 -5.02 0.52 -16.98
C ASP A 13 -4.83 0.92 -15.52
N GLY A 14 -5.15 0.01 -14.60
CA GLY A 14 -4.96 0.24 -13.17
C GLY A 14 -3.48 0.43 -12.79
N LYS A 15 -2.59 -0.36 -13.40
CA LYS A 15 -1.14 -0.18 -13.25
C LYS A 15 -0.69 1.19 -13.76
N ASN A 16 -1.09 1.56 -14.98
CA ASN A 16 -0.73 2.85 -15.56
C ASN A 16 -1.21 4.04 -14.71
N LEU A 17 -2.42 3.97 -14.13
CA LEU A 17 -2.94 5.01 -13.25
C LEU A 17 -2.07 5.18 -11.99
N LEU A 18 -1.74 4.06 -11.33
CA LEU A 18 -0.93 4.06 -10.12
C LEU A 18 0.52 4.50 -10.40
N GLU A 19 1.10 4.11 -11.53
CA GLU A 19 2.44 4.55 -11.96
C GLU A 19 2.48 6.05 -12.28
N LYS A 20 1.43 6.59 -12.91
CA LYS A 20 1.31 8.03 -13.15
C LYS A 20 1.22 8.81 -11.85
N ALA A 21 0.38 8.36 -10.91
CA ALA A 21 0.26 9.01 -9.61
C ALA A 21 1.58 8.98 -8.82
N LEU A 22 2.35 7.89 -8.94
CA LEU A 22 3.67 7.77 -8.33
C LEU A 22 4.72 8.71 -8.94
N ALA A 23 4.55 9.10 -10.20
CA ALA A 23 5.43 10.02 -10.91
C ALA A 23 4.93 11.48 -10.85
N SER A 24 3.82 11.74 -10.17
CA SER A 24 3.29 13.09 -9.95
C SER A 24 4.21 13.85 -8.99
N ASP A 25 4.41 15.15 -9.25
CA ASP A 25 5.13 16.04 -8.34
C ASP A 25 4.24 16.52 -7.17
N GLU A 26 2.97 16.11 -7.16
CA GLU A 26 1.97 16.46 -6.17
C GLU A 26 1.55 15.26 -5.29
N ALA A 27 0.97 15.55 -4.13
CA ALA A 27 0.43 14.53 -3.24
C ALA A 27 -0.89 13.95 -3.77
N GLU A 28 -0.89 12.66 -4.12
CA GLU A 28 -2.05 11.96 -4.68
C GLU A 28 -2.81 11.13 -3.62
N LEU A 29 -4.14 11.25 -3.59
CA LEU A 29 -5.02 10.41 -2.77
C LEU A 29 -5.85 9.47 -3.66
N ILE A 30 -5.56 8.17 -3.61
CA ILE A 30 -6.20 7.17 -4.47
C ILE A 30 -7.08 6.22 -3.64
N ALA A 31 -8.37 6.21 -3.93
CA ALA A 31 -9.31 5.23 -3.39
C ALA A 31 -9.48 4.04 -4.36
N VAL A 32 -9.09 2.84 -3.94
CA VAL A 32 -9.21 1.62 -4.76
C VAL A 32 -10.36 0.73 -4.27
N PHE A 33 -11.42 0.60 -5.07
CA PHE A 33 -12.63 -0.16 -4.73
C PHE A 33 -12.89 -1.35 -5.69
N GLY A 34 -13.79 -2.25 -5.30
CA GLY A 34 -14.21 -3.42 -6.10
C GLY A 34 -14.51 -4.66 -5.24
N ARG A 35 -14.96 -5.76 -5.86
CA ARG A 35 -15.34 -6.99 -5.13
C ARG A 35 -14.20 -7.59 -4.28
N ARG A 36 -14.58 -8.33 -3.23
CA ARG A 36 -13.62 -9.09 -2.41
C ARG A 36 -12.86 -10.08 -3.32
N ARG A 37 -11.57 -10.32 -3.04
CA ARG A 37 -10.69 -11.26 -3.79
C ARG A 37 -10.31 -10.90 -5.23
N VAL A 38 -10.67 -9.74 -5.77
CA VAL A 38 -10.25 -9.33 -7.13
C VAL A 38 -8.78 -8.90 -7.26
N GLY A 39 -7.97 -9.04 -6.20
CA GLY A 39 -6.53 -8.74 -6.25
C GLY A 39 -6.14 -7.26 -6.12
N LYS A 40 -6.98 -6.41 -5.51
CA LYS A 40 -6.69 -4.97 -5.34
C LYS A 40 -5.40 -4.71 -4.54
N THR A 41 -5.26 -5.35 -3.38
CA THR A 41 -4.05 -5.24 -2.54
C THR A 41 -2.83 -5.76 -3.27
N PHE A 42 -2.98 -6.83 -4.07
CA PHE A 42 -1.89 -7.37 -4.87
C PHE A 42 -1.43 -6.36 -5.94
N LEU A 43 -2.36 -5.72 -6.66
CA LEU A 43 -2.04 -4.66 -7.62
C LEU A 43 -1.23 -3.53 -6.98
N ILE A 44 -1.68 -3.00 -5.83
CA ILE A 44 -0.99 -1.91 -5.12
C ILE A 44 0.43 -2.36 -4.73
N ARG A 45 0.59 -3.55 -4.13
CA ARG A 45 1.90 -4.07 -3.71
C ARG A 45 2.85 -4.32 -4.87
N GLU A 46 2.38 -4.84 -5.99
CA GLU A 46 3.25 -5.06 -7.16
C GLU A 46 3.67 -3.73 -7.82
N VAL A 47 2.80 -2.72 -7.87
CA VAL A 47 3.14 -1.42 -8.47
C VAL A 47 4.09 -0.61 -7.59
N PHE A 48 3.81 -0.53 -6.29
CA PHE A 48 4.60 0.29 -5.38
C PHE A 48 5.78 -0.44 -4.77
N ASN A 49 5.79 -1.77 -4.74
CA ASN A 49 6.85 -2.68 -4.28
C ASN A 49 7.95 -2.03 -3.41
N SER A 50 9.16 -1.84 -3.95
CA SER A 50 10.33 -1.29 -3.25
C SER A 50 10.25 0.21 -2.92
N LYS A 51 9.20 0.90 -3.39
CA LYS A 51 8.95 2.33 -3.19
C LYS A 51 7.91 2.59 -2.09
N MET A 52 7.26 1.55 -1.56
CA MET A 52 6.32 1.69 -0.46
C MET A 52 7.09 1.81 0.87
N ILE A 53 6.97 2.98 1.51
CA ILE A 53 7.62 3.23 2.80
C ILE A 53 6.77 2.75 3.98
N LEU A 54 5.44 2.84 3.90
CA LEU A 54 4.53 2.48 4.99
C LEU A 54 3.31 1.76 4.44
N GLU A 55 2.97 0.63 5.05
CA GLU A 55 1.70 -0.07 4.83
C GLU A 55 1.03 -0.29 6.20
N PHE A 56 -0.24 0.09 6.30
CA PHE A 56 -1.05 -0.09 7.51
C PHE A 56 -2.44 -0.60 7.14
N SER A 57 -2.97 -1.50 7.97
CA SER A 57 -4.34 -1.98 7.88
C SER A 57 -4.99 -1.87 9.24
N GLY A 58 -6.19 -1.29 9.28
CA GLY A 58 -6.98 -1.21 10.51
C GLY A 58 -7.41 -2.59 10.99
N VAL A 59 -7.55 -2.72 12.32
CA VAL A 59 -8.03 -3.95 12.94
C VAL A 59 -9.55 -3.92 13.07
N HIS A 60 -10.22 -5.04 12.85
CA HIS A 60 -11.68 -5.11 12.93
C HIS A 60 -12.16 -5.01 14.39
N ASN A 61 -13.25 -4.28 14.67
CA ASN A 61 -13.87 -4.12 15.99
C ASN A 61 -12.92 -3.65 17.12
N THR A 62 -12.06 -2.67 16.85
CA THR A 62 -11.21 -2.07 17.90
C THR A 62 -11.55 -0.61 18.14
N THR A 63 -11.14 -0.10 19.28
CA THR A 63 -11.28 1.32 19.64
C THR A 63 -10.37 2.21 18.79
N LEU A 64 -10.72 3.49 18.66
CA LEU A 64 -9.86 4.50 18.02
C LEU A 64 -8.47 4.56 18.66
N LYS A 65 -8.40 4.44 19.99
CA LYS A 65 -7.15 4.46 20.74
C LYS A 65 -6.23 3.31 20.32
N GLU A 66 -6.79 2.11 20.14
CA GLU A 66 -6.04 0.94 19.69
C GLU A 66 -5.60 1.10 18.22
N GLN A 67 -6.45 1.63 17.35
CA GLN A 67 -6.05 1.90 15.95
C GLN A 67 -4.87 2.88 15.87
N LEU A 68 -4.94 4.00 16.61
CA LEU A 68 -3.87 4.99 16.66
C LEU A 68 -2.58 4.41 17.26
N THR A 69 -2.71 3.56 18.28
CA THR A 69 -1.57 2.85 18.86
C THR A 69 -0.92 1.92 17.85
N ASN A 70 -1.72 1.16 17.10
CA ASN A 70 -1.25 0.25 16.06
C ASN A 70 -0.57 1.01 14.91
N PHE A 71 -1.15 2.14 14.48
CA PHE A 71 -0.57 3.02 13.47
C PHE A 71 0.78 3.57 13.93
N ARG A 72 0.85 4.14 15.16
CA ARG A 72 2.09 4.65 15.76
C ARG A 72 3.16 3.57 15.83
N ASN A 73 2.81 2.38 16.31
CA ASN A 73 3.75 1.26 16.40
C ASN A 73 4.29 0.87 15.03
N LYS A 74 3.43 0.82 14.00
CA LYS A 74 3.85 0.48 12.64
C LYS A 74 4.77 1.54 12.04
N LEU A 75 4.48 2.81 12.29
CA LEU A 75 5.33 3.91 11.85
C LEU A 75 6.71 3.85 12.51
N ALA A 76 6.77 3.61 13.82
CA ALA A 76 8.03 3.49 14.56
C ALA A 76 8.89 2.31 14.08
N GLU A 77 8.25 1.15 13.83
CA GLU A 77 8.88 -0.05 13.27
C GLU A 77 9.56 0.24 11.92
N VAL A 78 8.84 0.89 10.99
CA VAL A 78 9.34 1.22 9.66
C VAL A 78 10.48 2.25 9.72
N MET A 79 10.34 3.26 10.58
CA MET A 79 11.31 4.35 10.70
C MET A 79 12.57 3.94 11.49
N LYS A 80 12.63 2.70 12.01
CA LYS A 80 13.72 2.23 12.88
C LYS A 80 13.98 3.18 14.05
N LEU A 81 12.91 3.78 14.57
CA LEU A 81 13.00 4.57 15.79
C LEU A 81 13.21 3.56 16.92
N GLU A 82 14.45 3.46 17.43
CA GLU A 82 14.75 2.66 18.61
C GLU A 82 13.89 3.12 19.79
N ARG A 83 13.53 2.17 20.66
CA ARG A 83 12.72 2.44 21.87
C ARG A 83 13.50 3.26 22.88
#